data_AF-A0A5S9MH03-F1
#
_entry.id   AF-A0A5S9MH03-F1
#
_cell.length_a   1.000
_cell.length_b   1.000
_cell.length_c   1.000
_cell.angle_alpha   90.00
_cell.angle_beta   90.00
_cell.angle_gamma   90.00
#
_symmetry.space_group_name_H-M   'P 1'
#
loop_
_entity.id
_entity.type
_entity.pdbx_description
1 polymer ?
#
loop_
_entity_poly.entity_id
_entity_poly.type
_entity_poly.pdbx_seq_one_letter_code
_entity_poly.pdbx_strand_id
1 'polypeptide(L)'
;MAILARLGFSMNVDLEDVKVKGISDISDEDINFSKRFGYTMKLIGIAQRDGEKVEVSVQPTLLPDHHPLSSVNNEFNAVYVYGSAVGETMFYGPGAGSLPTATAVVSDLVAVMKNMRLGVNGSGFIAPQFEKKIKSSSEIFAQQFFRIHVRDQVGAFSRITSIFFLKEASALKRSFSFL
;
A
#
# COMPACT_ATOMS: atom_id res chain seq x y z
N MET A 1 -6.22 -5.22 -4.27
CA MET A 1 -6.41 -4.44 -3.03
C MET A 1 -7.83 -4.42 -2.50
N ALA A 2 -8.86 -4.17 -3.31
CA ALA A 2 -10.26 -4.17 -2.84
C ALA A 2 -10.64 -5.44 -2.04
N ILE A 3 -10.26 -6.63 -2.54
CA ILE A 3 -10.48 -7.92 -1.85
C ILE A 3 -9.80 -7.94 -0.47
N LEU A 4 -8.52 -7.58 -0.39
CA LEU A 4 -7.76 -7.58 0.87
C LEU A 4 -8.33 -6.58 1.87
N ALA A 5 -8.73 -5.38 1.43
CA ALA A 5 -9.35 -4.39 2.30
C ALA A 5 -10.73 -4.86 2.81
N ARG A 6 -11.54 -5.48 1.95
CA ARG A 6 -12.83 -6.07 2.32
C ARG A 6 -12.67 -7.16 3.38
N LEU A 7 -11.72 -8.07 3.19
CA LEU A 7 -11.43 -9.16 4.14
C LEU A 7 -10.81 -8.62 5.45
N GLY A 8 -9.81 -7.74 5.34
CA GLY A 8 -9.05 -7.24 6.48
C GLY A 8 -9.84 -6.30 7.39
N PHE A 9 -10.77 -5.51 6.83
CA PHE A 9 -11.56 -4.54 7.60
C PHE A 9 -13.02 -4.92 7.78
N SER A 10 -13.50 -6.01 7.16
CA SER A 10 -14.90 -6.43 7.19
C SER A 10 -15.86 -5.29 6.79
N MET A 11 -15.56 -4.66 5.65
CA MET A 11 -16.29 -3.53 5.05
C MET A 11 -16.51 -3.78 3.56
N ASN A 12 -17.61 -3.29 2.99
CA ASN A 12 -17.90 -3.37 1.55
C ASN A 12 -17.03 -2.41 0.72
N VAL A 13 -15.71 -2.62 0.71
CA VAL A 13 -14.78 -1.88 -0.16
C VAL A 13 -14.91 -2.41 -1.59
N ASP A 14 -15.14 -1.51 -2.53
CA ASP A 14 -15.28 -1.79 -3.96
C ASP A 14 -14.04 -1.35 -4.73
N LEU A 15 -13.93 -1.74 -6.00
CA LEU A 15 -12.76 -1.39 -6.83
C LEU A 15 -12.64 0.13 -7.03
N GLU A 16 -13.77 0.82 -7.15
CA GLU A 16 -13.87 2.27 -7.31
C GLU A 16 -13.35 3.06 -6.10
N ASP A 17 -13.33 2.42 -4.91
CA ASP A 17 -12.80 3.02 -3.68
C ASP A 17 -11.25 3.01 -3.65
N VAL A 18 -10.60 2.27 -4.56
CA VAL A 18 -9.14 2.12 -4.59
C VAL A 18 -8.50 3.21 -5.45
N LYS A 19 -7.71 4.10 -4.82
CA LYS A 19 -6.93 5.10 -5.56
C LYS A 19 -5.73 4.42 -6.24
N VAL A 20 -5.59 4.53 -7.55
CA VAL A 20 -4.53 3.85 -8.31
C VAL A 20 -3.63 4.86 -9.02
N LYS A 21 -2.31 4.74 -8.81
CA LYS A 21 -1.25 5.35 -9.60
C LYS A 21 -0.29 4.25 -10.05
N GLY A 22 -0.03 4.17 -11.35
CA GLY A 22 0.91 3.20 -11.93
C GLY A 22 2.37 3.63 -11.79
N ILE A 23 3.27 2.85 -12.39
CA ILE A 23 4.72 3.12 -12.44
C ILE A 23 5.19 3.75 -13.76
N SER A 24 4.28 4.07 -14.69
CA SER A 24 4.64 4.53 -16.05
C SER A 24 5.43 5.83 -16.08
N ASP A 25 5.23 6.71 -15.09
CA ASP A 25 5.91 8.01 -15.01
C ASP A 25 7.19 7.97 -14.13
N ILE A 26 7.61 6.79 -13.67
CA ILE A 26 8.81 6.63 -12.86
C ILE A 26 10.04 6.58 -13.77
N SER A 27 10.96 7.52 -13.56
CA SER A 27 12.23 7.56 -14.29
C SER A 27 13.34 6.77 -13.60
N ASP A 28 14.38 6.44 -14.37
CA ASP A 28 15.62 5.85 -13.82
C ASP A 28 16.28 6.78 -12.78
N GLU A 29 16.17 8.10 -12.96
CA GLU A 29 16.67 9.06 -11.98
C GLU A 29 15.94 8.93 -10.64
N ASP A 30 14.61 8.77 -10.65
CA ASP A 30 13.83 8.61 -9.42
C ASP A 30 14.28 7.35 -8.65
N ILE A 31 14.53 6.25 -9.38
CA ILE A 31 15.04 5.00 -8.79
C ILE A 31 16.44 5.19 -8.21
N ASN A 32 17.33 5.86 -8.96
CA ASN A 32 18.72 6.09 -8.54
C ASN A 32 18.81 7.04 -7.34
N PHE A 33 18.02 8.13 -7.31
CA PHE A 33 17.95 9.01 -6.16
C PHE A 33 17.42 8.29 -4.93
N SER A 34 16.34 7.53 -5.07
CA SER A 34 15.77 6.74 -3.97
C SER A 34 16.82 5.86 -3.29
N LYS A 35 17.58 5.10 -4.09
CA LYS A 35 18.67 4.25 -3.59
C LYS A 35 19.74 5.05 -2.85
N ARG A 36 20.15 6.21 -3.38
CA ARG A 36 21.14 7.08 -2.73
C ARG A 36 20.68 7.61 -1.37
N PHE A 37 19.37 7.69 -1.15
CA PHE A 37 18.79 8.13 0.11
C PHE A 37 18.45 6.99 1.08
N GLY A 38 18.78 5.74 0.76
CA GLY A 38 18.47 4.58 1.60
C GLY A 38 17.02 4.10 1.48
N TYR A 39 16.40 4.32 0.31
CA TYR A 39 15.06 3.87 -0.01
C TYR A 39 15.02 3.01 -1.27
N THR A 40 14.13 2.03 -1.24
CA THR A 40 13.79 1.19 -2.38
C THR A 40 12.38 1.54 -2.86
N MET A 41 12.27 1.88 -4.15
CA MET A 41 10.98 2.14 -4.77
C MET A 41 10.25 0.84 -5.11
N LYS A 42 9.00 0.71 -4.68
CA LYS A 42 8.12 -0.42 -4.98
C LYS A 42 6.71 0.06 -5.33
N LEU A 43 5.98 -0.67 -6.17
CA LEU A 43 4.54 -0.48 -6.34
C LEU A 43 3.82 -1.15 -5.17
N ILE A 44 3.25 -0.37 -4.27
CA ILE A 44 2.65 -0.88 -3.03
C ILE A 44 1.14 -0.66 -3.04
N GLY A 45 0.41 -1.72 -2.70
CA GLY A 45 -0.99 -1.63 -2.30
C GLY A 45 -1.10 -1.37 -0.80
N ILE A 46 -1.72 -0.25 -0.43
CA ILE A 46 -1.92 0.16 0.96
C ILE A 46 -3.40 0.03 1.29
N ALA A 47 -3.71 -0.55 2.44
CA ALA A 47 -5.03 -0.52 3.03
C ALA A 47 -4.84 -0.19 4.52
N GLN A 48 -5.34 0.95 4.96
CA GLN A 48 -5.19 1.40 6.35
C GLN A 48 -6.55 1.81 6.91
N ARG A 49 -6.80 1.44 8.17
CA ARG A 49 -8.00 1.80 8.92
C ARG A 49 -7.61 2.66 10.13
N ASP A 50 -8.14 3.86 10.19
CA ASP A 50 -8.04 4.75 11.35
C ASP A 50 -9.43 4.95 11.94
N GLY A 51 -9.66 4.40 13.13
CA GLY A 51 -10.99 4.34 13.74
C GLY A 51 -11.98 3.56 12.87
N GLU A 52 -12.98 4.26 12.35
CA GLU A 52 -14.01 3.67 11.46
C GLU A 52 -13.76 3.94 9.98
N LYS A 53 -12.75 4.76 9.64
CA LYS A 53 -12.50 5.15 8.25
C LYS A 53 -11.34 4.37 7.65
N VAL A 54 -11.45 4.07 6.36
CA VAL A 54 -10.44 3.33 5.60
C VAL A 54 -9.92 4.13 4.41
N GLU A 55 -8.63 3.99 4.14
CA GLU A 55 -8.02 4.37 2.86
C GLU A 55 -7.49 3.12 2.18
N VAL A 56 -7.66 3.07 0.85
CA VAL A 56 -7.11 2.01 0.03
C VAL A 56 -6.49 2.63 -1.21
N SER A 57 -5.23 2.30 -1.48
CA SER A 57 -4.51 2.80 -2.64
C SER A 57 -3.54 1.78 -3.20
N VAL A 58 -3.13 2.00 -4.44
CA VAL A 58 -2.00 1.33 -5.10
C VAL A 58 -1.16 2.42 -5.75
N GLN A 59 0.09 2.58 -5.33
CA GLN A 59 0.94 3.65 -5.83
C GLN A 59 2.44 3.33 -5.68
N PRO A 60 3.32 3.92 -6.52
CA PRO A 60 4.75 3.89 -6.28
C PRO A 60 5.06 4.50 -4.91
N THR A 61 5.82 3.77 -4.10
CA THR A 61 6.10 4.11 -2.71
C THR A 61 7.58 3.87 -2.43
N LEU A 62 8.18 4.79 -1.68
CA LEU A 62 9.54 4.65 -1.18
C LEU A 62 9.51 3.91 0.16
N LEU A 63 10.11 2.74 0.20
CA LEU A 63 10.29 1.96 1.41
C LEU A 63 11.71 2.14 1.91
N PRO A 64 11.94 2.40 3.21
CA PRO A 64 13.28 2.33 3.78
C PRO A 64 13.93 0.98 3.45
N ASP A 65 15.23 0.97 3.18
CA ASP A 65 15.91 -0.27 2.75
C ASP A 65 15.84 -1.40 3.78
N HIS A 66 15.68 -1.07 5.07
CA HIS A 66 15.52 -2.03 6.16
C HIS A 66 14.09 -2.57 6.32
N HIS A 67 13.10 -2.01 5.61
CA HIS A 67 11.71 -2.46 5.71
C HIS A 67 11.54 -3.81 5.00
N PRO A 68 10.88 -4.84 5.57
CA PRO A 68 10.82 -6.18 4.97
C PRO A 68 10.37 -6.23 3.50
N LEU A 69 9.36 -5.42 3.14
CA LEU A 69 8.87 -5.29 1.77
C LEU A 69 9.91 -4.74 0.76
N SER A 70 10.97 -4.04 1.19
CA SER A 70 12.03 -3.55 0.30
C SER A 70 12.76 -4.72 -0.39
N SER A 71 12.92 -5.83 0.34
CA SER A 71 13.69 -7.01 -0.07
C SER A 71 12.94 -7.96 -1.00
N VAL A 72 11.64 -7.74 -1.23
CA VAL A 72 10.79 -8.57 -2.09
C VAL A 72 11.06 -8.24 -3.55
N ASN A 73 11.66 -9.16 -4.30
CA ASN A 73 12.14 -8.92 -5.66
C ASN A 73 11.51 -9.88 -6.67
N ASN A 74 11.56 -9.50 -7.94
CA ASN A 74 11.09 -10.27 -9.09
C ASN A 74 9.59 -10.61 -8.99
N GLU A 75 9.21 -11.85 -9.31
CA GLU A 75 7.83 -12.35 -9.34
C GLU A 75 7.24 -12.71 -7.97
N PHE A 76 8.01 -12.50 -6.89
CA PHE A 76 7.54 -12.73 -5.55
C PHE A 76 6.60 -11.62 -5.10
N ASN A 77 5.50 -12.02 -4.46
CA ASN A 77 4.60 -11.12 -3.78
C ASN A 77 4.79 -11.24 -2.27
N ALA A 78 4.47 -10.15 -1.58
CA ALA A 78 4.34 -10.17 -0.14
C ALA A 78 3.13 -9.37 0.33
N VAL A 79 2.51 -9.85 1.39
CA VAL A 79 1.44 -9.14 2.11
C VAL A 79 1.93 -8.89 3.53
N TYR A 80 2.13 -7.62 3.87
CA TYR A 80 2.50 -7.18 5.21
C TYR A 80 1.24 -6.73 5.95
N VAL A 81 0.97 -7.32 7.10
CA VAL A 81 -0.23 -7.07 7.90
C VAL A 81 0.19 -6.64 9.30
N TYR A 82 -0.33 -5.49 9.73
CA TYR A 82 -0.24 -5.03 11.10
C TYR A 82 -1.61 -5.14 11.77
N GLY A 83 -1.66 -5.78 12.94
CA GLY A 83 -2.83 -5.79 13.80
C GLY A 83 -2.46 -5.50 15.25
N SER A 84 -3.31 -4.78 15.97
CA SER A 84 -3.02 -4.33 17.35
C SER A 84 -2.66 -5.47 18.32
N ALA A 85 -3.25 -6.65 18.14
CA ALA A 85 -3.00 -7.81 18.99
C ALA A 85 -1.89 -8.75 18.48
N VAL A 86 -1.76 -8.90 17.15
CA VAL A 86 -0.81 -9.84 16.52
C VAL A 86 0.54 -9.18 16.20
N GLY A 87 0.60 -7.86 16.21
CA GLY A 87 1.76 -7.09 15.76
C GLY A 87 1.93 -7.16 14.24
N GLU A 88 3.17 -7.30 13.81
CA GLU A 88 3.58 -7.31 12.40
C GLU A 88 3.72 -8.75 11.90
N THR A 89 3.06 -9.06 10.78
CA THR A 89 3.16 -10.36 10.11
C THR A 89 3.36 -10.16 8.61
N MET A 90 4.10 -11.07 7.99
CA MET A 90 4.40 -11.01 6.55
C MET A 90 4.18 -12.37 5.92
N PHE A 91 3.38 -12.39 4.87
CA PHE A 91 3.17 -13.56 4.02
C PHE A 91 3.95 -13.35 2.74
N TYR A 92 4.86 -14.27 2.41
CA TYR A 92 5.77 -14.14 1.27
C TYR A 92 5.70 -15.41 0.41
N GLY A 93 5.66 -15.23 -0.91
CA GLY A 93 5.65 -16.35 -1.84
C GLY A 93 5.56 -15.93 -3.30
N PRO A 94 5.63 -16.88 -4.23
CA PRO A 94 5.47 -16.59 -5.65
C PRO A 94 4.06 -16.05 -5.92
N GLY A 95 3.99 -14.87 -6.53
CA GLY A 95 2.74 -14.13 -6.73
C GLY A 95 2.00 -14.47 -8.01
N ALA A 96 2.72 -14.98 -9.00
CA ALA A 96 2.23 -15.35 -10.31
C ALA A 96 2.98 -16.60 -10.79
N GLY A 97 2.32 -17.39 -11.66
CA GLY A 97 2.86 -18.61 -12.22
C GLY A 97 1.81 -19.71 -12.28
N SER A 98 1.89 -20.56 -13.31
CA SER A 98 0.89 -21.61 -13.54
C SER A 98 0.75 -22.56 -12.34
N LEU A 99 1.86 -22.98 -11.73
CA LEU A 99 1.88 -23.93 -10.61
C LEU A 99 1.42 -23.31 -9.27
N PRO A 100 1.90 -22.13 -8.82
CA PRO A 100 1.38 -21.48 -7.62
C PRO A 100 -0.11 -21.20 -7.69
N THR A 101 -0.60 -20.70 -8.83
CA THR A 101 -2.03 -20.43 -9.02
C THR A 101 -2.86 -21.71 -9.04
N ALA A 102 -2.39 -22.77 -9.72
CA ALA A 102 -3.07 -24.07 -9.71
C ALA A 102 -3.17 -24.66 -8.29
N THR A 103 -2.12 -24.50 -7.48
CA THR A 103 -2.13 -24.96 -6.08
C THR A 103 -3.23 -24.29 -5.26
N ALA A 104 -3.42 -22.97 -5.40
CA ALA A 104 -4.48 -22.25 -4.72
C ALA A 104 -5.88 -22.75 -5.13
N VAL A 105 -6.10 -22.94 -6.43
CA VAL A 105 -7.38 -23.45 -6.96
C VAL A 105 -7.67 -24.88 -6.46
N VAL A 106 -6.67 -25.77 -6.45
CA VAL A 106 -6.83 -27.13 -5.96
C VAL A 106 -7.12 -27.16 -4.46
N SER A 107 -6.47 -26.28 -3.68
CA SER A 107 -6.75 -26.15 -2.24
C SER A 107 -8.22 -25.77 -1.98
N ASP A 108 -8.74 -24.79 -2.72
CA ASP A 108 -10.15 -24.38 -2.61
C ASP A 108 -11.09 -25.52 -3.01
N LEU A 109 -10.77 -26.27 -4.07
CA LEU A 109 -11.55 -27.43 -4.50
C LEU A 109 -11.61 -28.51 -3.40
N VAL A 110 -10.47 -28.83 -2.77
CA VAL A 110 -10.41 -29.78 -1.66
C VAL A 110 -11.23 -29.29 -0.48
N ALA A 111 -11.21 -27.99 -0.16
CA ALA A 111 -12.03 -27.40 0.90
C ALA A 111 -13.53 -27.54 0.59
N VAL A 112 -13.95 -27.28 -0.66
CA VAL A 112 -15.34 -27.48 -1.10
C VAL A 112 -15.76 -28.95 -0.97
N MET A 113 -14.93 -29.88 -1.45
CA MET A 113 -15.21 -31.32 -1.35
C MET A 113 -15.33 -31.79 0.11
N LYS A 114 -14.48 -31.27 1.00
CA LYS A 114 -14.55 -31.55 2.44
C LYS A 114 -15.87 -31.05 3.04
N ASN A 115 -16.27 -29.81 2.71
CA ASN A 115 -17.53 -29.22 3.18
C ASN A 115 -18.74 -30.06 2.73
N MET A 116 -18.78 -30.45 1.45
CA MET A 116 -19.82 -31.33 0.90
C MET A 116 -19.92 -32.66 1.66
N ARG A 117 -18.78 -33.30 1.98
CA ARG A 117 -18.76 -34.56 2.74
C ARG A 117 -19.25 -34.41 4.18
N LEU A 118 -19.00 -33.26 4.80
CA LEU A 118 -19.46 -32.95 6.15
C LEU A 118 -20.92 -32.48 6.18
N GLY A 119 -21.59 -32.36 5.03
CA GLY A 119 -22.96 -31.83 4.94
C GLY A 119 -23.06 -30.36 5.34
N VAL A 120 -21.95 -29.63 5.36
CA VAL A 120 -21.92 -28.20 5.64
C VAL A 120 -21.73 -27.43 4.35
N ASN A 121 -22.40 -26.30 4.23
CA ASN A 121 -22.13 -25.32 3.19
C ASN A 121 -21.20 -24.24 3.76
N GLY A 122 -20.29 -23.73 2.92
CA GLY A 122 -19.50 -22.54 3.26
C GLY A 122 -20.34 -21.24 3.29
N SER A 123 -21.66 -21.35 3.44
CA SER A 123 -22.61 -20.26 3.28
C SER A 123 -22.80 -19.50 4.60
N GLY A 124 -21.75 -18.82 5.03
CA GLY A 124 -21.97 -17.52 5.62
C GLY A 124 -21.78 -16.53 4.50
N PHE A 125 -22.85 -15.94 3.95
CA PHE A 125 -22.66 -14.58 3.45
C PHE A 125 -22.19 -13.80 4.67
N ILE A 126 -20.87 -13.58 4.77
CA ILE A 126 -20.31 -12.80 5.86
C ILE A 126 -20.68 -11.37 5.51
N ALA A 127 -21.84 -10.95 6.02
CA ALA A 127 -22.21 -9.55 5.98
C ALA A 127 -21.06 -8.77 6.62
N PRO A 128 -20.59 -7.69 5.98
CA PRO A 128 -19.55 -6.85 6.56
C PRO A 128 -19.95 -6.46 7.97
N GLN A 129 -19.02 -6.60 8.90
CA GLN A 129 -19.25 -6.23 10.29
C GLN A 129 -19.37 -4.71 10.46
N PHE A 130 -18.74 -3.95 9.57
CA PHE A 130 -18.67 -2.50 9.64
C PHE A 130 -19.20 -1.85 8.36
N GLU A 131 -19.80 -0.67 8.54
CA GLU A 131 -20.21 0.19 7.44
C GLU A 131 -18.98 0.70 6.67
N LYS A 132 -19.10 0.82 5.33
CA LYS A 132 -18.04 1.43 4.51
C LYS A 132 -17.96 2.93 4.81
N LYS A 133 -16.82 3.38 5.33
CA LYS A 133 -16.48 4.81 5.47
C LYS A 133 -15.10 5.07 4.86
N ILE A 134 -15.07 5.62 3.64
CA ILE A 134 -13.81 5.95 2.96
C ILE A 134 -13.29 7.30 3.46
N LYS A 135 -11.98 7.40 3.72
CA LYS A 135 -11.31 8.66 4.04
C LYS A 135 -11.38 9.63 2.86
N SER A 136 -11.70 10.88 3.15
CA SER A 136 -11.54 11.99 2.20
C SER A 136 -10.06 12.32 1.99
N SER A 137 -9.73 13.03 0.91
CA SER A 137 -8.34 13.38 0.60
C SER A 137 -7.64 14.23 1.69
N SER A 138 -8.39 14.99 2.49
CA SER A 138 -7.87 15.76 3.62
C SER A 138 -7.55 14.93 4.88
N GLU A 139 -7.97 13.65 4.90
CA GLU A 139 -7.76 12.73 6.03
C GLU A 139 -6.62 11.75 5.78
N ILE A 140 -6.04 11.77 4.58
CA ILE A 140 -4.95 10.89 4.16
C ILE A 140 -3.64 11.66 4.32
N PHE A 141 -2.77 11.18 5.21
CA PHE A 141 -1.47 11.77 5.46
C PHE A 141 -0.37 10.81 5.02
N ALA A 142 0.54 11.29 4.19
CA ALA A 142 1.68 10.52 3.70
C ALA A 142 2.93 11.39 3.64
N GLN A 143 4.10 10.77 3.82
CA GLN A 143 5.37 11.40 3.46
C GLN A 143 5.51 11.38 1.94
N GLN A 144 6.02 12.47 1.37
CA GLN A 144 6.13 12.65 -0.07
C GLN A 144 7.56 12.98 -0.47
N PHE A 145 8.00 12.42 -1.59
CA PHE A 145 9.25 12.75 -2.25
C PHE A 145 8.98 13.69 -3.42
N PHE A 146 9.66 14.83 -3.43
CA PHE A 146 9.54 15.82 -4.49
C PHE A 146 10.88 15.94 -5.20
N ARG A 147 10.88 15.67 -6.51
CA ARG A 147 11.98 16.04 -7.41
C ARG A 147 11.57 17.30 -8.16
N ILE A 148 12.23 18.41 -7.89
CA ILE A 148 11.89 19.72 -8.46
C ILE A 148 13.08 20.23 -9.25
N HIS A 149 12.85 20.58 -10.52
CA HIS A 149 13.84 21.29 -11.32
C HIS A 149 13.69 22.80 -11.08
N VAL A 150 14.76 23.43 -10.60
CA VAL A 150 14.76 24.84 -10.21
C VAL A 150 15.91 25.54 -10.91
N ARG A 151 15.69 26.79 -11.32
CA ARG A 151 16.78 27.63 -11.81
C ARG A 151 17.72 27.95 -10.66
N ASP A 152 19.02 27.82 -10.89
CA ASP A 152 20.04 28.16 -9.90
C ASP A 152 20.12 29.68 -9.74
N GLN A 153 19.40 30.20 -8.75
CA GLN A 153 19.34 31.61 -8.44
C GLN A 153 19.16 31.82 -6.94
N VAL A 154 19.75 32.89 -6.42
CA VAL A 154 19.66 33.24 -4.99
C VAL A 154 18.19 33.34 -4.55
N GLY A 155 17.90 32.71 -3.41
CA GLY A 155 16.56 32.68 -2.81
C GLY A 155 15.59 31.65 -3.42
N ALA A 156 16.02 30.83 -4.37
CA ALA A 156 15.19 29.76 -4.93
C ALA A 156 14.68 28.79 -3.84
N PHE A 157 15.59 28.27 -3.03
CA PHE A 157 15.26 27.38 -1.92
C PHE A 157 14.32 28.03 -0.89
N SER A 158 14.62 29.26 -0.48
CA SER A 158 13.80 30.02 0.48
C SER A 158 12.36 30.22 0.00
N ARG A 159 12.15 30.46 -1.30
CA ARG A 159 10.81 30.55 -1.88
C ARG A 159 10.07 29.23 -1.81
N ILE A 160 10.73 28.12 -2.12
CA ILE A 160 10.14 26.77 -2.04
C ILE A 160 9.70 26.46 -0.61
N THR A 161 10.59 26.63 0.37
CA THR A 161 10.27 26.37 1.78
C THR A 161 9.14 27.26 2.30
N SER A 162 9.06 28.51 1.83
CA SER A 162 7.97 29.43 2.20
C SER A 162 6.61 28.94 1.71
N ILE A 163 6.54 28.39 0.48
CA ILE A 163 5.30 27.83 -0.07
C ILE A 163 4.83 26.63 0.77
N PHE A 164 5.74 25.73 1.13
CA PHE A 164 5.40 24.58 1.98
C PHE A 164 4.89 25.01 3.35
N PHE A 165 5.54 25.99 3.97
CA PHE A 165 5.13 26.54 5.27
C PHE A 165 3.72 27.15 5.21
N LEU A 166 3.43 27.98 4.20
CA LEU A 166 2.14 28.65 4.05
C LEU A 166 0.96 27.70 3.82
N LYS A 167 1.23 26.49 3.32
CA LYS A 167 0.19 25.51 2.99
C LYS A 167 -0.18 24.59 4.14
N GLU A 168 0.34 24.81 5.35
CA GLU A 168 0.22 23.89 6.50
C GLU A 168 0.52 22.43 6.11
N ALA A 169 1.31 22.23 5.05
CA ALA A 169 1.97 20.97 4.84
C ALA A 169 2.87 20.86 6.07
N SER A 170 2.46 20.04 7.04
CA SER A 170 3.21 19.77 8.27
C SER A 170 4.48 19.03 7.88
N ALA A 171 5.39 19.80 7.27
CA ALA A 171 6.69 19.43 6.76
C ALA A 171 7.72 19.36 7.88
N LEU A 172 7.26 19.35 9.13
CA LEU A 172 8.09 19.55 10.31
C LEU A 172 7.98 18.44 11.35
N LYS A 173 7.18 17.38 11.12
CA LYS A 173 7.15 16.23 12.04
C LYS A 173 7.93 14.99 11.58
N ARG A 174 8.27 14.85 10.29
CA ARG A 174 9.24 13.84 9.80
C ARG A 174 9.93 14.39 8.55
N SER A 175 11.23 14.66 8.67
CA SER A 175 12.20 15.11 7.66
C SER A 175 11.69 15.34 6.24
N PHE A 176 11.66 16.61 5.83
CA PHE A 176 11.86 16.95 4.42
C PHE A 176 13.37 16.91 4.13
N SER A 177 13.82 15.89 3.40
CA SER A 177 15.10 15.96 2.71
C SER A 177 14.89 16.74 1.42
N PHE A 178 14.96 18.07 1.52
CA PHE A 178 15.26 18.86 0.34
C PHE A 178 16.74 18.67 0.01
N LEU A 179 17.05 18.29 -1.23
CA LEU A 179 18.33 18.62 -1.85
C LEU A 179 18.10 19.74 -2.86
#